data_AF-A0A8S4AWI9-F1
#
_entry.id   AF-A0A8S4AWI9-F1
#
_cell.length_a   1.000
_cell.length_b   1.000
_cell.length_c   1.000
_cell.angle_alpha   90.00
_cell.angle_beta   90.00
_cell.angle_gamma   90.00
#
_symmetry.space_group_name_H-M   'P 1'
#
loop_
_entity.id
_entity.type
_entity.pdbx_description
1 polymer ?
#
loop_
_entity_poly.entity_id
_entity_poly.type
_entity_poly.pdbx_seq_one_letter_code
_entity_poly.pdbx_strand_id
1 'polypeptide(L)'
;MSENPDGLAQVTYLEKKVTELESDSLANGDLKLKLKQENTHLVHRVHELEEQVRDAETKAVEGVEEEMKRYREAYSKVERDRNTEIELLCNRVQQLEEENGEMTLNVCRLKSQTEKLDQDKQRMTDKLEDTSVRLKDEMDLYRKIMDKLWQNRHEFQKEKESMQELIDDLRRELEYLQLFKLEMEHPGKGKGLSEYNAKTREIEMEYEVRRLKQENFKLRDQNDDLNAQILSLSLYEAKSLFGCQSKAQCLAAEIDNASRDELVDALKEQEEINLRLRQYMDKIILAILDHNPSILEIKT
;
A
#
# COMPACT_ATOMS: atom_id res chain seq x y z
N MET A 1 -78.86 -16.68 143.23
CA MET A 1 -77.95 -15.90 142.36
C MET A 1 -77.90 -16.64 141.04
N SER A 2 -78.34 -15.97 139.97
CA SER A 2 -78.54 -16.56 138.65
C SER A 2 -77.21 -16.55 137.89
N GLU A 3 -76.54 -17.69 137.76
CA GLU A 3 -75.42 -17.84 136.83
C GLU A 3 -75.96 -18.30 135.48
N ASN A 4 -75.97 -17.37 134.51
CA ASN A 4 -76.33 -17.60 133.11
C ASN A 4 -75.27 -18.50 132.43
N PRO A 5 -75.59 -19.75 132.06
CA PRO A 5 -74.68 -20.64 131.32
C PRO A 5 -74.40 -20.16 129.89
N ASP A 6 -75.21 -19.21 129.40
CA ASP A 6 -75.15 -18.65 128.04
C ASP A 6 -73.96 -17.69 127.85
N GLY A 7 -73.50 -17.05 128.93
CA GLY A 7 -72.40 -16.08 128.88
C GLY A 7 -71.01 -16.72 128.70
N LEU A 8 -70.77 -17.89 129.29
CA LEU A 8 -69.48 -18.59 129.19
C LEU A 8 -69.27 -19.19 127.79
N ALA A 9 -70.34 -19.73 127.18
CA ALA A 9 -70.32 -20.21 125.80
C ALA A 9 -70.08 -19.05 124.80
N GLN A 10 -70.64 -17.88 125.08
CA GLN A 10 -70.45 -16.68 124.27
C GLN A 10 -69.03 -16.11 124.37
N VAL A 11 -68.42 -16.14 125.56
CA VAL A 11 -66.99 -15.78 125.76
C VAL A 11 -66.07 -16.76 125.04
N THR A 12 -66.30 -18.07 125.18
CA THR A 12 -65.49 -19.10 124.51
C THR A 12 -65.59 -19.01 122.98
N TYR A 13 -66.77 -18.69 122.45
CA TYR A 13 -66.98 -18.43 121.02
C TYR A 13 -66.27 -17.16 120.56
N LEU A 14 -66.29 -16.10 121.36
CA LEU A 14 -65.57 -14.86 121.07
C LEU A 14 -64.05 -15.06 121.11
N GLU A 15 -63.52 -15.79 122.09
CA GLU A 15 -62.10 -16.13 122.16
C GLU A 15 -61.67 -16.95 120.94
N LYS A 16 -62.43 -17.97 120.56
CA LYS A 16 -62.15 -18.75 119.34
C LYS A 16 -62.17 -17.85 118.09
N LYS A 17 -63.17 -16.98 117.98
CA LYS A 17 -63.27 -16.02 116.87
C LYS A 17 -62.11 -15.01 116.87
N VAL A 18 -61.64 -14.58 118.05
CA VAL A 18 -60.46 -13.72 118.20
C VAL A 18 -59.21 -14.47 117.75
N THR A 19 -59.01 -15.72 118.17
CA THR A 19 -57.86 -16.52 117.73
C THR A 19 -57.88 -16.82 116.22
N GLU A 20 -59.07 -17.04 115.64
CA GLU A 20 -59.25 -17.19 114.19
C GLU A 20 -58.93 -15.87 113.47
N LEU A 21 -59.38 -14.72 113.98
CA LEU A 21 -59.06 -13.39 113.43
C LEU A 21 -57.57 -13.04 113.58
N GLU A 22 -56.92 -13.43 114.67
CA GLU A 22 -55.48 -13.24 114.88
C GLU A 22 -54.68 -14.12 113.90
N SER A 23 -55.10 -15.37 113.71
CA SER A 23 -54.53 -16.29 112.72
C SER A 23 -54.71 -15.76 111.29
N ASP A 24 -55.91 -15.28 110.93
CA ASP A 24 -56.19 -14.68 109.63
C ASP A 24 -55.41 -13.38 109.42
N SER A 25 -55.25 -12.57 110.46
CA SER A 25 -54.43 -11.34 110.44
C SER A 25 -52.95 -11.66 110.16
N LEU A 26 -52.40 -12.69 110.81
CA LEU A 26 -51.04 -13.17 110.57
C LEU A 26 -50.87 -13.72 109.15
N ALA A 27 -51.77 -14.59 108.70
CA ALA A 27 -51.74 -15.15 107.34
C ALA A 27 -51.88 -14.06 106.26
N ASN A 28 -52.71 -13.05 106.50
CA ASN A 28 -52.87 -11.91 105.61
C ASN A 28 -51.62 -11.00 105.62
N GLY A 29 -50.96 -10.87 106.78
CA GLY A 29 -49.65 -10.20 106.90
C GLY A 29 -48.56 -10.88 106.08
N ASP A 30 -48.46 -12.21 106.15
CA ASP A 30 -47.52 -13.00 105.36
C ASP A 30 -47.81 -12.95 103.87
N LEU A 31 -49.09 -13.03 103.48
CA LEU A 31 -49.52 -12.86 102.09
C LEU A 31 -49.13 -11.48 101.56
N LYS A 32 -49.38 -10.42 102.35
CA LYS A 32 -49.00 -9.05 102.01
C LYS A 32 -47.49 -8.90 101.84
N LEU A 33 -46.69 -9.55 102.69
CA LEU A 33 -45.23 -9.56 102.55
C LEU A 33 -44.77 -10.29 101.28
N LYS A 34 -45.32 -11.46 100.98
CA LYS A 34 -45.04 -12.22 99.75
C LYS A 34 -45.40 -11.43 98.49
N LEU A 35 -46.60 -10.85 98.44
CA LEU A 35 -47.04 -10.00 97.34
C LEU A 35 -46.13 -8.77 97.18
N LYS A 36 -45.65 -8.18 98.28
CA LYS A 36 -44.70 -7.07 98.23
C LYS A 36 -43.36 -7.50 97.63
N GLN A 37 -42.83 -8.66 98.02
CA GLN A 37 -41.59 -9.22 97.46
C GLN A 37 -41.74 -9.56 95.98
N GLU A 38 -42.82 -10.24 95.61
CA GLU A 38 -43.13 -10.58 94.21
C GLU A 38 -43.29 -9.32 93.36
N ASN A 39 -43.98 -8.29 93.87
CA ASN A 39 -44.10 -7.00 93.19
C ASN A 39 -42.73 -6.33 93.00
N THR A 40 -41.85 -6.33 94.01
CA THR A 40 -40.49 -5.80 93.82
C THR A 40 -39.69 -6.57 92.78
N HIS A 41 -39.80 -7.90 92.75
CA HIS A 41 -39.15 -8.72 91.71
C HIS A 41 -39.71 -8.42 90.31
N LEU A 42 -41.04 -8.31 90.17
CA LEU A 42 -41.68 -7.95 88.90
C LEU A 42 -41.25 -6.56 88.43
N VAL A 43 -41.17 -5.59 89.34
CA VAL A 43 -40.68 -4.24 89.03
C VAL A 43 -39.24 -4.28 88.51
N HIS A 44 -38.34 -5.00 89.18
CA HIS A 44 -36.96 -5.16 88.68
C HIS A 44 -36.93 -5.84 87.31
N ARG A 45 -37.75 -6.89 87.12
CA ARG A 45 -37.83 -7.59 85.84
C ARG A 45 -38.35 -6.71 84.72
N VAL A 46 -39.31 -5.83 84.98
CA VAL A 46 -39.80 -4.85 84.01
C VAL A 46 -38.69 -3.87 83.63
N HIS A 47 -37.96 -3.31 84.60
CA HIS A 47 -36.85 -2.39 84.31
C HIS A 47 -35.74 -3.06 83.47
N GLU A 48 -35.37 -4.31 83.79
CA GLU A 48 -34.42 -5.08 82.99
C GLU A 48 -34.90 -5.28 81.55
N LEU A 49 -36.17 -5.63 81.36
CA LEU A 49 -36.74 -5.82 80.02
C LEU A 49 -36.82 -4.50 79.24
N GLU A 50 -37.17 -3.39 79.90
CA GLU A 50 -37.15 -2.06 79.30
C GLU A 50 -35.75 -1.64 78.86
N GLU A 51 -34.72 -1.91 79.67
CA GLU A 51 -33.33 -1.66 79.32
C GLU A 51 -32.88 -2.52 78.13
N GLN A 52 -33.23 -3.81 78.13
CA GLN A 52 -32.95 -4.70 77.00
C GLN A 52 -33.62 -4.24 75.71
N VAL A 53 -34.86 -3.74 75.77
CA VAL A 53 -35.57 -3.18 74.61
C VAL A 53 -34.88 -1.91 74.13
N ARG A 54 -34.55 -0.97 75.04
CA ARG A 54 -33.83 0.27 74.68
C ARG A 54 -32.47 -0.01 74.03
N ASP A 55 -31.73 -0.97 74.54
CA ASP A 55 -30.45 -1.40 73.98
C ASP A 55 -30.62 -2.04 72.60
N ALA A 56 -31.65 -2.87 72.43
CA ALA A 56 -31.96 -3.49 71.14
C ALA A 56 -32.40 -2.45 70.09
N GLU A 57 -33.21 -1.47 70.49
CA GLU A 57 -33.63 -0.35 69.64
C GLU A 57 -32.42 0.49 69.21
N THR A 58 -31.54 0.82 70.14
CA THR A 58 -30.33 1.63 69.86
C THR A 58 -29.40 0.88 68.89
N LYS A 59 -29.13 -0.40 69.13
CA LYS A 59 -28.35 -1.25 68.22
C LYS A 59 -28.97 -1.38 66.83
N ALA A 60 -30.31 -1.47 66.76
CA ALA A 60 -31.00 -1.54 65.48
C ALA A 60 -30.89 -0.21 64.70
N VAL A 61 -31.03 0.93 65.38
CA VAL A 61 -30.86 2.26 64.77
C VAL A 61 -29.43 2.45 64.28
N GLU A 62 -28.43 2.16 65.12
CA GLU A 62 -27.01 2.23 64.75
C GLU A 62 -26.70 1.33 63.54
N GLY A 63 -27.23 0.10 63.51
CA GLY A 63 -27.06 -0.81 62.38
C GLY A 63 -27.65 -0.27 61.08
N VAL A 64 -28.83 0.36 61.13
CA VAL A 64 -29.44 0.99 59.94
C VAL A 64 -28.64 2.21 59.48
N GLU A 65 -28.15 3.03 60.41
CA GLU A 65 -27.32 4.19 60.09
C GLU A 65 -25.98 3.81 59.46
N GLU A 66 -25.32 2.76 59.99
CA GLU A 66 -24.09 2.22 59.42
C GLU A 66 -24.30 1.67 58.01
N GLU A 67 -25.37 0.90 57.79
CA GLU A 67 -25.69 0.37 56.46
C GLU A 67 -26.02 1.50 55.48
N MET A 68 -26.81 2.50 55.89
CA MET A 68 -27.09 3.68 55.06
C MET A 68 -25.82 4.45 54.71
N LYS A 69 -24.86 4.56 55.64
CA LYS A 69 -23.55 5.16 55.38
C LYS A 69 -22.76 4.34 54.36
N ARG A 70 -22.70 3.02 54.50
CA ARG A 70 -22.03 2.11 53.55
C ARG A 70 -22.64 2.20 52.16
N TYR A 71 -23.97 2.18 52.04
CA TYR A 71 -24.65 2.33 50.74
C TYR A 71 -24.35 3.68 50.09
N ARG A 72 -24.34 4.76 50.86
CA ARG A 72 -24.00 6.10 50.35
C ARG A 72 -22.57 6.16 49.83
N GLU A 73 -21.61 5.62 50.58
CA GLU A 73 -20.20 5.59 50.17
C GLU A 73 -19.98 4.74 48.92
N ALA A 74 -20.62 3.57 48.84
CA ALA A 74 -20.57 2.70 47.67
C ALA A 74 -21.18 3.38 46.43
N TYR A 75 -22.34 4.03 46.59
CA TYR A 75 -22.98 4.77 45.51
C TYR A 75 -22.10 5.92 45.01
N SER A 76 -21.56 6.75 45.91
CA SER A 76 -20.65 7.84 45.51
C SER A 76 -19.37 7.34 44.86
N LYS A 77 -18.89 6.14 45.21
CA LYS A 77 -17.76 5.51 44.51
C LYS A 77 -18.12 5.17 43.07
N VAL A 78 -19.23 4.46 42.86
CA VAL A 78 -19.70 4.10 41.51
C VAL A 78 -19.97 5.34 40.66
N GLU A 79 -20.56 6.38 41.25
CA GLU A 79 -20.81 7.64 40.56
C GLU A 79 -19.51 8.33 40.11
N ARG A 80 -18.48 8.37 40.98
CA ARG A 80 -17.15 8.89 40.60
C ARG A 80 -16.51 8.06 39.50
N ASP A 81 -16.49 6.74 39.66
CA ASP A 81 -15.89 5.83 38.67
C ASP A 81 -16.57 6.00 37.30
N ARG A 82 -17.91 6.06 37.27
CA ARG A 82 -18.69 6.33 36.05
C ARG A 82 -18.36 7.68 35.44
N ASN A 83 -18.24 8.75 36.24
CA ASN A 83 -17.91 10.07 35.72
C ASN A 83 -16.49 10.09 35.11
N THR A 84 -15.52 9.41 35.73
CA THR A 84 -14.18 9.29 35.14
C THR A 84 -14.19 8.51 33.82
N GLU A 85 -15.01 7.46 33.71
CA GLU A 85 -15.15 6.71 32.46
C GLU A 85 -15.81 7.57 31.35
N ILE A 86 -16.83 8.36 31.70
CA ILE A 86 -17.46 9.32 30.78
C ILE A 86 -16.42 10.34 30.28
N GLU A 87 -15.61 10.92 31.17
CA GLU A 87 -14.57 11.89 30.79
C GLU A 87 -13.53 11.26 29.85
N LEU A 88 -13.07 10.03 30.13
CA LEU A 88 -12.14 9.31 29.27
C LEU A 88 -12.74 9.05 27.87
N LEU A 89 -14.00 8.61 27.81
CA LEU A 89 -14.69 8.38 26.54
C LEU A 89 -14.92 9.69 25.77
N CYS A 90 -15.31 10.77 26.43
CA CYS A 90 -15.46 12.08 25.82
C CYS A 90 -14.14 12.57 25.21
N ASN A 91 -13.03 12.47 25.94
CA ASN A 91 -11.71 12.83 25.44
C ASN A 91 -11.30 11.97 24.23
N ARG A 92 -11.59 10.67 24.27
CA ARG A 92 -11.29 9.77 23.15
C ARG A 92 -12.11 10.10 21.90
N VAL A 93 -13.39 10.44 22.07
CA VAL A 93 -14.24 10.87 20.96
C VAL A 93 -13.71 12.16 20.35
N GLN A 94 -13.38 13.16 21.18
CA GLN A 94 -12.83 14.43 20.70
C GLN A 94 -11.55 14.24 19.88
N GLN A 95 -10.61 13.41 20.37
CA GLN A 95 -9.38 13.10 19.63
C GLN A 95 -9.66 12.45 18.27
N LEU A 96 -10.60 11.50 18.22
CA LEU A 96 -10.98 10.85 16.97
C LEU A 96 -11.66 11.82 15.99
N GLU A 97 -12.46 12.76 16.50
CA GLU A 97 -13.09 13.80 15.68
C GLU A 97 -12.04 14.77 15.09
N GLU A 98 -11.04 15.16 15.89
CA GLU A 98 -9.90 15.97 15.45
C GLU A 98 -9.07 15.24 14.38
N GLU A 99 -8.66 14.00 14.63
CA GLU A 99 -7.95 13.15 13.67
C GLU A 99 -8.73 12.98 12.36
N ASN A 100 -10.04 12.72 12.43
CA ASN A 100 -10.90 12.57 11.26
C ASN A 100 -11.05 13.89 10.48
N GLY A 101 -11.09 15.03 11.18
CA GLY A 101 -11.06 16.36 10.59
C GLY A 101 -9.78 16.61 9.80
N GLU A 102 -8.62 16.30 10.39
CA GLU A 102 -7.31 16.41 9.72
C GLU A 102 -7.22 15.51 8.49
N MET A 103 -7.69 14.26 8.60
CA MET A 103 -7.72 13.33 7.48
C MET A 103 -8.61 13.84 6.34
N THR A 104 -9.76 14.44 6.66
CA THR A 104 -10.66 15.05 5.67
C THR A 104 -9.97 16.20 4.92
N LEU A 105 -9.27 17.08 5.65
CA LEU A 105 -8.50 18.16 5.03
C LEU A 105 -7.37 17.64 4.13
N ASN A 106 -6.65 16.60 4.56
CA ASN A 106 -5.62 15.96 3.77
C ASN A 106 -6.17 15.34 2.48
N VAL A 107 -7.32 14.67 2.54
CA VAL A 107 -7.99 14.11 1.36
C VAL A 107 -8.38 15.22 0.39
N CYS A 108 -8.97 16.32 0.85
CA CYS A 108 -9.31 17.45 0.00
C CYS A 108 -8.08 18.06 -0.68
N ARG A 109 -6.98 18.24 0.08
CA ARG A 109 -5.72 18.75 -0.45
C ARG A 109 -5.13 17.84 -1.52
N LEU A 110 -5.09 16.52 -1.27
CA LEU A 110 -4.59 15.54 -2.22
C LEU A 110 -5.44 15.48 -3.49
N LYS A 111 -6.77 15.54 -3.38
CA LYS A 111 -7.66 15.61 -4.54
C LYS A 111 -7.34 16.81 -5.44
N SER A 112 -7.20 18.00 -4.85
CA SER A 112 -6.84 19.21 -5.60
C SER A 112 -5.45 19.08 -6.27
N GLN A 113 -4.49 18.45 -5.59
CA GLN A 113 -3.18 18.20 -6.16
C GLN A 113 -3.23 17.21 -7.35
N THR A 114 -4.02 16.14 -7.22
CA THR A 114 -4.24 15.17 -8.31
C THR A 114 -4.90 15.84 -9.52
N GLU A 115 -5.95 16.62 -9.32
CA GLU A 115 -6.63 17.34 -10.41
C GLU A 115 -5.68 18.29 -11.15
N LYS A 116 -4.79 18.97 -10.43
CA LYS A 116 -3.79 19.84 -11.04
C LYS A 116 -2.77 19.06 -11.87
N LEU A 117 -2.31 17.91 -11.36
CA LEU A 117 -1.40 17.04 -12.10
C LEU A 117 -2.06 16.45 -13.35
N ASP A 118 -3.34 16.10 -13.29
CA ASP A 118 -4.09 15.62 -14.46
C ASP A 118 -4.22 16.71 -15.52
N GLN A 119 -4.48 17.97 -15.13
CA GLN A 119 -4.48 19.10 -16.05
C GLN A 119 -3.11 19.35 -16.67
N ASP A 120 -2.03 19.28 -15.88
CA ASP A 120 -0.66 19.40 -16.38
C ASP A 120 -0.31 18.28 -17.36
N LYS A 121 -0.67 17.04 -17.04
CA LYS A 121 -0.50 15.88 -17.91
C LYS A 121 -1.23 16.07 -19.23
N GLN A 122 -2.51 16.44 -19.21
CA GLN A 122 -3.29 16.68 -20.43
C GLN A 122 -2.62 17.77 -21.29
N ARG A 123 -2.22 18.89 -20.68
CA ARG A 123 -1.51 19.97 -21.41
C ARG A 123 -0.21 19.52 -22.05
N MET A 124 0.53 18.62 -21.42
CA MET A 124 1.78 18.08 -21.98
C MET A 124 1.50 17.07 -23.09
N THR A 125 0.46 16.25 -22.95
CA THR A 125 -0.01 15.34 -24.01
C THR A 125 -0.41 16.13 -25.25
N ASP A 126 -1.24 17.17 -25.12
CA ASP A 126 -1.68 18.00 -26.25
C ASP A 126 -0.49 18.61 -27.00
N LYS A 127 0.50 19.14 -26.26
CA LYS A 127 1.74 19.68 -26.87
C LYS A 127 2.58 18.63 -27.57
N LEU A 128 2.64 17.42 -27.01
CA LEU A 128 3.36 16.31 -27.63
C LEU A 128 2.69 15.88 -28.92
N GLU A 129 1.36 15.80 -28.94
CA GLU A 129 0.58 15.51 -30.14
C GLU A 129 0.81 16.59 -31.22
N ASP A 130 0.71 17.87 -30.87
CA ASP A 130 0.97 18.99 -31.79
C ASP A 130 2.38 18.92 -32.41
N THR A 131 3.40 18.67 -31.59
CA THR A 131 4.79 18.57 -32.06
C THR A 131 5.03 17.31 -32.89
N SER A 132 4.38 16.21 -32.57
CA SER A 132 4.42 14.96 -33.34
C SER A 132 3.81 15.13 -34.73
N VAL A 133 2.64 15.78 -34.82
CA VAL A 133 2.00 16.10 -36.11
C VAL A 133 2.90 17.00 -36.95
N ARG A 134 3.44 18.07 -36.38
CA ARG A 134 4.38 18.96 -37.08
C ARG A 134 5.61 18.23 -37.59
N LEU A 135 6.20 17.34 -36.77
CA LEU A 135 7.35 16.55 -37.18
C LEU A 135 6.99 15.63 -38.36
N LYS A 136 5.82 15.00 -38.32
CA LYS A 136 5.33 14.15 -39.41
C LYS A 136 5.19 14.94 -40.72
N ASP A 137 4.61 16.14 -40.66
CA ASP A 137 4.45 17.01 -41.83
C ASP A 137 5.81 17.39 -42.43
N GLU A 138 6.80 17.73 -41.60
CA GLU A 138 8.18 17.99 -42.04
C GLU A 138 8.81 16.74 -42.67
N MET A 139 8.67 15.57 -42.05
CA MET A 139 9.18 14.30 -42.60
C MET A 139 8.57 13.97 -43.96
N ASP A 140 7.27 14.20 -44.15
CA ASP A 140 6.59 14.01 -45.43
C ASP A 140 7.04 15.05 -46.47
N LEU A 141 7.35 16.28 -46.06
CA LEU A 141 7.95 17.30 -46.92
C LEU A 141 9.37 16.88 -47.37
N TYR A 142 10.22 16.45 -46.44
CA TYR A 142 11.56 15.94 -46.75
C TYR A 142 11.51 14.78 -47.74
N ARG A 143 10.59 13.82 -47.55
CA ARG A 143 10.39 12.70 -48.49
C ARG A 143 10.07 13.19 -49.90
N LYS A 144 9.11 14.12 -50.04
CA LYS A 144 8.74 14.71 -51.34
C LYS A 144 9.91 15.42 -52.02
N ILE A 145 10.77 16.11 -51.26
CA ILE A 145 11.96 16.77 -51.81
C ILE A 145 12.97 15.73 -52.30
N MET A 146 13.22 14.68 -51.51
CA MET A 146 14.13 13.60 -51.90
C MET A 146 13.65 12.86 -53.14
N ASP A 147 12.35 12.57 -53.24
CA ASP A 147 11.76 11.93 -54.44
C ASP A 147 11.97 12.80 -55.69
N LYS A 148 11.77 14.12 -55.59
CA LYS A 148 12.02 15.07 -56.69
C LYS A 148 13.49 15.15 -57.08
N LEU A 149 14.40 15.16 -56.11
CA LEU A 149 15.84 15.16 -56.38
C LEU A 149 16.28 13.88 -57.08
N TRP A 150 15.72 12.75 -56.66
CA TRP A 150 15.98 11.46 -57.30
C TRP A 150 15.48 11.42 -58.75
N GLN A 151 14.24 11.88 -58.98
CA GLN A 151 13.67 11.99 -60.33
C GLN A 151 14.52 12.88 -61.23
N ASN A 152 14.90 14.07 -60.75
CA ASN A 152 15.73 15.00 -61.52
C ASN A 152 17.11 14.41 -61.87
N ARG A 153 17.76 13.71 -60.92
CA ARG A 153 19.02 13.01 -61.17
C ARG A 153 18.86 11.91 -62.23
N HIS A 154 17.76 11.17 -62.18
CA HIS A 154 17.47 10.12 -63.14
C HIS A 154 17.20 10.68 -64.55
N GLU A 155 16.39 11.74 -64.64
CA GLU A 155 16.12 12.45 -65.90
C GLU A 155 17.40 13.00 -66.52
N PHE A 156 18.23 13.68 -65.72
CA PHE A 156 19.52 14.20 -66.17
C PHE A 156 20.46 13.08 -66.67
N GLN A 157 20.49 11.95 -65.97
CA GLN A 157 21.30 10.80 -66.39
C GLN A 157 20.79 10.21 -67.72
N LYS A 158 19.47 10.13 -67.91
CA LYS A 158 18.86 9.66 -69.17
C LYS A 158 19.13 10.62 -70.33
N GLU A 159 19.03 11.93 -70.10
CA GLU A 159 19.39 12.95 -71.10
C GLU A 159 20.86 12.86 -71.49
N LYS A 160 21.74 12.67 -70.50
CA LYS A 160 23.18 12.48 -70.71
C LYS A 160 23.47 11.24 -71.56
N GLU A 161 22.79 10.13 -71.30
CA GLU A 161 22.92 8.89 -72.08
C GLU A 161 22.44 9.10 -73.53
N SER A 162 21.27 9.72 -73.73
CA SER A 162 20.75 10.07 -75.06
C SER A 162 21.70 11.00 -75.84
N MET A 163 22.24 12.03 -75.20
CA MET A 163 23.22 12.92 -75.81
C MET A 163 24.52 12.18 -76.17
N GLN A 164 24.96 11.23 -75.34
CA GLN A 164 26.13 10.41 -75.61
C GLN A 164 25.89 9.49 -76.83
N GLU A 165 24.72 8.87 -76.95
CA GLU A 165 24.34 8.08 -78.13
C GLU A 165 24.39 8.93 -79.40
N LEU A 166 23.85 10.16 -79.37
CA LEU A 166 23.93 11.09 -80.51
C LEU A 166 25.37 11.46 -80.86
N ILE A 167 26.23 11.69 -79.86
CA ILE A 167 27.66 11.95 -80.08
C ILE A 167 28.31 10.76 -80.78
N ASP A 168 28.00 9.54 -80.36
CA ASP A 168 28.56 8.33 -80.93
C ASP A 168 28.03 8.06 -82.35
N ASP A 169 26.77 8.39 -82.65
CA ASP A 169 26.21 8.39 -84.01
C ASP A 169 26.97 9.35 -84.93
N LEU A 170 27.13 10.61 -84.51
CA LEU A 170 27.86 11.62 -85.28
C LEU A 170 29.34 11.23 -85.48
N ARG A 171 29.98 10.62 -84.48
CA ARG A 171 31.35 10.09 -84.61
C ARG A 171 31.43 8.98 -85.65
N ARG A 172 30.48 8.05 -85.66
CA ARG A 172 30.40 6.98 -86.67
C ARG A 172 30.19 7.54 -88.09
N GLU A 173 29.32 8.53 -88.24
CA GLU A 173 29.12 9.21 -89.53
C GLU A 173 30.39 9.96 -89.99
N LEU A 174 31.08 10.65 -89.08
CA LEU A 174 32.34 11.32 -89.40
C LEU A 174 33.43 10.33 -89.82
N GLU A 175 33.56 9.19 -89.14
CA GLU A 175 34.50 8.14 -89.51
C GLU A 175 34.15 7.55 -90.88
N TYR A 176 32.87 7.27 -91.15
CA TYR A 176 32.40 6.81 -92.45
C TYR A 176 32.73 7.81 -93.57
N LEU A 177 32.46 9.09 -93.37
CA LEU A 177 32.78 10.14 -94.34
C LEU A 177 34.28 10.29 -94.57
N GLN A 178 35.11 10.14 -93.52
CA GLN A 178 36.57 10.12 -93.65
C GLN A 178 37.05 8.94 -94.50
N LEU A 179 36.52 7.73 -94.26
CA LEU A 179 36.84 6.54 -95.04
C LEU A 179 36.39 6.68 -96.50
N PHE A 180 35.16 7.16 -96.73
CA PHE A 180 34.63 7.41 -98.07
C PHE A 180 35.47 8.43 -98.84
N LYS A 181 35.88 9.52 -98.17
CA LYS A 181 36.78 10.52 -98.77
C LYS A 181 38.13 9.92 -99.14
N LEU A 182 38.72 9.10 -98.25
CA LEU A 182 39.99 8.43 -98.50
C LEU A 182 39.90 7.45 -99.69
N GLU A 183 38.79 6.73 -99.83
CA GLU A 183 38.53 5.81 -100.94
C GLU A 183 38.35 6.55 -102.27
N MET A 184 37.70 7.72 -102.25
CA MET A 184 37.55 8.60 -103.43
C MET A 184 38.87 9.27 -103.84
N GLU A 185 39.68 9.71 -102.87
CA GLU A 185 40.98 10.36 -103.15
C GLU A 185 42.05 9.33 -103.58
N HIS A 186 41.95 8.07 -103.12
CA HIS A 186 42.90 7.00 -103.42
C HIS A 186 42.23 5.62 -103.59
N PRO A 187 41.65 5.30 -104.76
CA PRO A 187 41.11 3.96 -104.99
C PRO A 187 42.27 2.94 -105.00
N GLY A 188 42.28 2.04 -104.00
CA GLY A 188 43.14 0.87 -103.97
C GLY A 188 44.54 1.00 -103.33
N LYS A 189 44.77 1.92 -102.38
CA LYS A 189 46.06 1.97 -101.65
C LYS A 189 45.91 1.91 -100.13
N GLY A 190 45.91 0.69 -99.61
CA GLY A 190 46.03 0.39 -98.17
C GLY A 190 47.39 0.79 -97.61
N LYS A 191 47.52 2.03 -97.13
CA LYS A 191 48.68 2.50 -96.34
C LYS A 191 48.30 3.05 -94.95
N GLY A 192 47.09 2.79 -94.46
CA GLY A 192 46.59 3.30 -93.18
C GLY A 192 46.60 2.32 -91.99
N LEU A 193 46.95 1.05 -92.18
CA LEU A 193 46.76 0.01 -91.15
C LEU A 193 47.58 0.25 -89.86
N SER A 194 48.73 0.91 -89.95
CA SER A 194 49.57 1.18 -88.77
C SER A 194 49.08 2.37 -87.94
N GLU A 195 48.54 3.42 -88.58
CA GLU A 195 47.96 4.58 -87.87
C GLU A 195 46.55 4.26 -87.35
N TYR A 196 45.79 3.44 -88.08
CA TYR A 196 44.48 2.96 -87.64
C TYR A 196 44.60 2.11 -86.37
N ASN A 197 45.51 1.13 -86.35
CA ASN A 197 45.74 0.30 -85.16
C ASN A 197 46.22 1.12 -83.94
N ALA A 198 46.98 2.20 -84.16
CA ALA A 198 47.40 3.09 -83.07
C ALA A 198 46.21 3.89 -82.50
N LYS A 199 45.35 4.44 -83.37
CA LYS A 199 44.12 5.14 -82.96
C LYS A 199 43.12 4.23 -82.26
N THR A 200 42.90 3.00 -82.75
CA THR A 200 42.00 2.03 -82.08
C THR A 200 42.48 1.73 -80.66
N ARG A 201 43.79 1.53 -80.48
CA ARG A 201 44.39 1.26 -79.16
C ARG A 201 44.33 2.47 -78.22
N GLU A 202 44.45 3.67 -78.75
CA GLU A 202 44.29 4.92 -77.99
C GLU A 202 42.84 5.06 -77.47
N ILE A 203 41.84 4.81 -78.32
CA ILE A 203 40.42 4.87 -77.95
C ILE A 203 40.08 3.82 -76.88
N GLU A 204 40.60 2.60 -77.00
CA GLU A 204 40.42 1.54 -75.99
C GLU A 204 41.01 1.96 -74.63
N MET A 205 42.20 2.56 -74.64
CA MET A 205 42.84 3.07 -73.41
C MET A 205 42.04 4.24 -72.80
N GLU A 206 41.50 5.15 -73.61
CA GLU A 206 40.64 6.23 -73.12
C GLU A 206 39.34 5.71 -72.50
N TYR A 207 38.73 4.69 -73.12
CA TYR A 207 37.54 4.04 -72.59
C TYR A 207 37.84 3.37 -71.24
N GLU A 208 38.97 2.67 -71.14
CA GLU A 208 39.40 2.01 -69.91
C GLU A 208 39.68 3.02 -68.79
N VAL A 209 40.36 4.14 -69.10
CA VAL A 209 40.57 5.23 -68.13
C VAL A 209 39.24 5.84 -67.68
N ARG A 210 38.26 6.00 -68.57
CA ARG A 210 36.94 6.53 -68.22
C ARG A 210 36.17 5.56 -67.33
N ARG A 211 36.21 4.26 -67.64
CA ARG A 211 35.60 3.18 -66.86
C ARG A 211 36.19 3.13 -65.45
N LEU A 212 37.52 3.13 -65.33
CA LEU A 212 38.23 3.13 -64.05
C LEU A 212 37.92 4.37 -63.22
N LYS A 213 37.82 5.56 -63.84
CA LYS A 213 37.42 6.79 -63.14
C LYS A 213 36.00 6.69 -62.58
N GLN A 214 35.06 6.14 -63.36
CA GLN A 214 33.68 5.97 -62.92
C GLN A 214 33.55 4.93 -61.80
N GLU A 215 34.31 3.84 -61.89
CA GLU A 215 34.38 2.83 -60.83
C GLU A 215 35.01 3.38 -59.55
N ASN A 216 36.10 4.15 -59.66
CA ASN A 216 36.72 4.80 -58.50
C ASN A 216 35.77 5.81 -57.83
N PHE A 217 35.00 6.56 -58.62
CA PHE A 217 33.98 7.45 -58.09
C PHE A 217 32.90 6.69 -57.32
N LYS A 218 32.37 5.59 -57.88
CA LYS A 218 31.40 4.72 -57.18
C LYS A 218 31.94 4.13 -55.88
N LEU A 219 33.20 3.68 -55.88
CA LEU A 219 33.83 3.14 -54.68
C LEU A 219 34.02 4.22 -53.59
N ARG A 220 34.30 5.47 -53.97
CA ARG A 220 34.37 6.58 -53.02
C ARG A 220 32.99 6.90 -52.43
N ASP A 221 31.96 6.97 -53.27
CA ASP A 221 30.57 7.20 -52.85
C ASP A 221 30.09 6.12 -51.85
N GLN A 222 30.38 4.85 -52.15
CA GLN A 222 30.11 3.74 -51.22
C GLN A 222 30.93 3.83 -49.92
N ASN A 223 32.17 4.30 -49.98
CA ASN A 223 32.99 4.50 -48.79
C ASN A 223 32.40 5.61 -47.91
N ASP A 224 31.95 6.71 -48.50
CA ASP A 224 31.31 7.83 -47.81
C ASP A 224 29.98 7.39 -47.16
N ASP A 225 29.17 6.59 -47.85
CA ASP A 225 27.94 6.00 -47.30
C ASP A 225 28.22 5.06 -46.12
N LEU A 226 29.22 4.19 -46.23
CA LEU A 226 29.62 3.31 -45.14
C LEU A 226 30.15 4.09 -43.94
N ASN A 227 30.94 5.14 -44.17
CA ASN A 227 31.42 6.03 -43.11
C ASN A 227 30.24 6.74 -42.40
N ALA A 228 29.24 7.20 -43.16
CA ALA A 228 28.03 7.79 -42.60
C ALA A 228 27.21 6.79 -41.75
N GLN A 229 27.10 5.54 -42.20
CA GLN A 229 26.45 4.47 -41.42
C GLN A 229 27.21 4.17 -40.12
N ILE A 230 28.54 4.08 -40.15
CA ILE A 230 29.38 3.87 -38.95
C ILE A 230 29.17 5.01 -37.94
N LEU A 231 29.15 6.27 -38.40
CA LEU A 231 28.86 7.43 -37.57
C LEU A 231 27.46 7.36 -36.95
N SER A 232 26.45 6.97 -37.73
CA SER A 232 25.08 6.82 -37.25
C SER A 232 24.94 5.75 -36.17
N LEU A 233 25.55 4.57 -36.38
CA LEU A 233 25.58 3.49 -35.41
C LEU A 233 26.33 3.89 -34.13
N SER A 234 27.49 4.54 -34.27
CA SER A 234 28.28 5.02 -33.13
C SER A 234 27.51 6.06 -32.30
N LEU A 235 26.76 6.96 -32.96
CA LEU A 235 25.90 7.93 -32.28
C LEU A 235 24.70 7.29 -31.60
N TYR A 236 24.10 6.26 -32.21
CA TYR A 236 23.01 5.50 -31.59
C TYR A 236 23.48 4.77 -30.33
N GLU A 237 24.64 4.11 -30.40
CA GLU A 237 25.24 3.40 -29.27
C GLU A 237 25.66 4.37 -28.16
N ALA A 238 26.27 5.52 -28.52
CA ALA A 238 26.55 6.59 -27.57
C ALA A 238 25.26 7.11 -26.91
N LYS A 239 24.19 7.37 -27.67
CA LYS A 239 22.89 7.81 -27.13
C LYS A 239 22.27 6.76 -26.20
N SER A 240 22.41 5.48 -26.51
CA SER A 240 21.99 4.37 -25.65
C SER A 240 22.78 4.37 -24.33
N LEU A 241 24.10 4.55 -24.39
CA LEU A 241 24.98 4.65 -23.22
C LEU A 241 24.67 5.87 -22.34
N PHE A 242 24.37 7.03 -22.93
CA PHE A 242 23.98 8.24 -22.19
C PHE A 242 22.52 8.20 -21.69
N GLY A 243 21.69 7.31 -22.24
CA GLY A 243 20.29 7.13 -21.86
C GLY A 243 20.05 6.37 -20.54
N CYS A 244 21.02 5.58 -20.05
CA CYS A 244 20.95 5.01 -18.70
C CYS A 244 21.85 5.83 -17.75
N GLN A 245 21.28 6.85 -17.10
CA GLN A 245 22.03 7.70 -16.17
C GLN A 245 22.17 7.14 -14.75
N SER A 246 21.64 5.95 -14.45
CA SER A 246 22.00 5.22 -13.23
C SER A 246 21.57 3.74 -13.28
N LYS A 247 22.27 2.89 -12.51
CA LYS A 247 21.84 1.50 -12.24
C LYS A 247 20.37 1.39 -11.77
N ALA A 248 19.83 2.44 -11.14
CA ALA A 248 18.44 2.49 -10.70
C ALA A 248 17.44 2.67 -11.86
N GLN A 249 17.82 3.34 -12.95
CA GLN A 249 16.97 3.52 -14.13
C GLN A 249 16.92 2.26 -15.00
N CYS A 250 18.04 1.54 -15.14
CA CYS A 250 18.05 0.26 -15.83
C CYS A 250 17.19 -0.79 -15.09
N LEU A 251 17.16 -0.77 -13.74
CA LEU A 251 16.26 -1.60 -12.93
C LEU A 251 14.78 -1.19 -13.08
N ALA A 252 14.49 0.11 -13.15
CA ALA A 252 13.12 0.61 -13.37
C ALA A 252 12.59 0.24 -14.76
N ALA A 253 13.42 0.29 -15.80
CA ALA A 253 13.02 -0.13 -17.15
C ALA A 253 12.79 -1.65 -17.27
N GLU A 254 13.48 -2.47 -16.48
CA GLU A 254 13.17 -3.91 -16.36
C GLU A 254 11.86 -4.15 -15.62
N ILE A 255 11.56 -3.35 -14.57
CA ILE A 255 10.30 -3.43 -13.82
C ILE A 255 9.11 -2.95 -14.64
N ASP A 256 9.26 -1.93 -15.49
CA ASP A 256 8.20 -1.43 -16.36
C ASP A 256 7.93 -2.35 -17.57
N ASN A 257 8.91 -3.14 -18.00
CA ASN A 257 8.76 -4.12 -19.09
C ASN A 257 8.27 -5.51 -18.63
N ALA A 258 8.45 -5.86 -17.36
CA ALA A 258 7.82 -7.02 -16.78
C ALA A 258 6.35 -6.68 -16.47
N SER A 259 5.41 -7.42 -17.07
CA SER A 259 4.00 -7.20 -16.73
C SER A 259 3.79 -7.50 -15.24
N ARG A 260 2.91 -6.73 -14.58
CA ARG A 260 2.50 -7.01 -13.19
C ARG A 260 2.10 -8.48 -13.00
N ASP A 261 1.54 -9.09 -14.03
CA ASP A 261 1.13 -10.49 -14.02
C ASP A 261 2.33 -11.45 -14.00
N GLU A 262 3.39 -11.19 -14.78
CA GLU A 262 4.63 -11.99 -14.74
C GLU A 262 5.35 -11.88 -13.39
N LEU A 263 5.36 -10.71 -12.76
CA LEU A 263 5.94 -10.53 -11.43
C LEU A 263 5.15 -11.26 -10.34
N VAL A 264 3.82 -11.25 -10.43
CA VAL A 264 2.94 -11.98 -9.51
C VAL A 264 3.09 -13.48 -9.69
N ASP A 265 3.24 -13.96 -10.93
CA ASP A 265 3.40 -15.38 -11.22
C ASP A 265 4.77 -15.90 -10.78
N ALA A 266 5.85 -15.14 -11.00
CA ALA A 266 7.17 -15.47 -10.47
C ALA A 266 7.20 -15.49 -8.94
N LEU A 267 6.47 -14.58 -8.27
CA LEU A 267 6.36 -14.57 -6.81
C LEU A 267 5.61 -15.81 -6.30
N LYS A 268 4.52 -16.21 -6.95
CA LYS A 268 3.77 -17.44 -6.59
C LYS A 268 4.62 -18.70 -6.77
N GLU A 269 5.38 -18.79 -7.86
CA GLU A 269 6.28 -19.92 -8.10
C GLU A 269 7.36 -20.00 -7.01
N GLN A 270 7.91 -18.86 -6.59
CA GLN A 270 8.86 -18.79 -5.49
C GLN A 270 8.26 -19.16 -4.13
N GLU A 271 7.00 -18.80 -3.88
CA GLU A 271 6.27 -19.22 -2.67
C GLU A 271 6.01 -20.73 -2.66
N GLU A 272 5.68 -21.32 -3.81
CA GLU A 272 5.46 -22.76 -3.95
C GLU A 272 6.76 -23.56 -3.73
N ILE A 273 7.87 -23.09 -4.30
CA ILE A 273 9.19 -23.70 -4.07
C ILE A 273 9.57 -23.64 -2.59
N ASN A 274 9.34 -22.50 -1.93
CA ASN A 274 9.58 -22.36 -0.50
C ASN A 274 8.72 -23.31 0.35
N LEU A 275 7.44 -23.47 -0.01
CA LEU A 275 6.56 -24.40 0.67
C LEU A 275 7.06 -25.85 0.54
N ARG A 276 7.48 -26.25 -0.66
CA ARG A 276 8.06 -27.58 -0.92
C ARG A 276 9.36 -27.78 -0.15
N LEU A 277 10.23 -26.78 -0.08
CA LEU A 277 11.48 -26.82 0.69
C LEU A 277 11.20 -26.96 2.19
N ARG A 278 10.21 -26.24 2.72
CA ARG A 278 9.77 -26.39 4.12
C ARG A 278 9.28 -27.80 4.41
N GLN A 279 8.38 -28.32 3.59
CA GLN A 279 7.89 -29.70 3.73
C GLN A 279 9.00 -30.75 3.62
N TYR A 280 9.99 -30.52 2.76
CA TYR A 280 11.16 -31.40 2.65
C TYR A 280 12.05 -31.34 3.90
N MET A 281 12.31 -30.13 4.41
CA MET A 281 13.03 -29.94 5.67
C MET A 281 12.28 -30.62 6.83
N ASP A 282 10.96 -30.47 6.93
CA ASP A 282 10.16 -31.11 7.98
C ASP A 282 10.29 -32.64 7.92
N LYS A 283 10.25 -33.23 6.72
CA LYS A 283 10.46 -34.68 6.53
C LYS A 283 11.84 -35.13 6.98
N ILE A 284 12.89 -34.35 6.67
CA ILE A 284 14.25 -34.64 7.12
C ILE A 284 14.35 -34.53 8.63
N ILE A 285 13.82 -33.45 9.22
CA ILE A 285 13.87 -33.21 10.67
C ILE A 285 13.17 -34.34 11.41
N LEU A 286 11.99 -34.77 10.96
CA LEU A 286 11.27 -35.91 11.54
C LEU A 286 12.10 -37.21 11.45
N ALA A 287 12.70 -37.50 10.30
CA ALA A 287 13.55 -38.67 10.14
C ALA A 287 14.79 -38.65 11.06
N ILE A 288 15.39 -37.48 11.25
CA ILE A 288 16.53 -37.29 12.17
C ILE A 288 16.09 -37.48 13.62
N LEU A 289 14.93 -36.91 14.02
CA LEU A 289 14.38 -37.09 15.37
C LEU A 289 14.12 -38.57 15.70
N ASP A 290 13.66 -39.35 14.73
CA ASP A 290 13.37 -40.78 14.91
C ASP A 290 14.63 -41.67 15.02
N HIS A 291 15.73 -41.29 14.35
CA HIS A 291 16.92 -42.15 14.24
C HIS A 291 18.10 -41.69 15.11
N ASN A 292 18.36 -40.38 15.21
CA ASN A 292 19.43 -39.83 16.02
C ASN A 292 19.23 -38.32 16.30
N PRO A 293 18.50 -37.94 17.37
CA PRO A 293 18.12 -36.56 17.65
C PRO A 293 19.31 -35.64 18.03
N SER A 294 20.47 -36.21 18.42
CA SER A 294 21.66 -35.43 18.80
C SER A 294 22.25 -34.58 17.65
N ILE A 295 21.91 -34.90 16.39
CA ILE A 295 22.34 -34.14 15.21
C ILE A 295 21.68 -32.75 15.15
N LEU A 296 20.52 -32.57 15.78
CA LEU A 296 19.81 -31.28 15.85
C LEU A 296 20.25 -30.41 17.04
N GLU A 297 21.20 -30.87 17.88
CA GLU A 297 21.74 -30.04 18.95
C GLU A 297 22.60 -28.90 18.38
N ILE A 298 22.07 -27.69 18.44
CA ILE A 298 22.86 -26.49 18.21
C ILE A 298 23.79 -26.32 19.41
N LYS A 299 25.07 -26.66 19.24
CA LYS A 299 26.09 -26.31 20.23
C LYS A 299 26.24 -24.79 20.29
N THR A 300 25.73 -24.18 21.35
CA THR A 300 26.09 -22.83 21.79
C THR A 300 27.53 -22.75 22.25
#